data_AF-A0AAV8XBN9-F1
#
_entry.id   AF-A0AAV8XBN9-F1
#
_cell.length_a   1.000
_cell.length_b   1.000
_cell.length_c   1.000
_cell.angle_alpha   90.00
_cell.angle_beta   90.00
_cell.angle_gamma   90.00
#
_symmetry.space_group_name_H-M   'P 1'
#
loop_
_entity.id
_entity.type
_entity.pdbx_description
1 polymer ?
#
loop_
_entity_poly.entity_id
_entity_poly.type
_entity_poly.pdbx_seq_one_letter_code
_entity_poly.pdbx_strand_id
1 'polypeptide(L)'
;NEGNNNVHSKFCSEDIATKKFLRHLIRKHKNEDEVKNILEFPKNSKKRRQALSLLRNDTNFNLFIQGIVRPKEQRFKNFVKDDEYIPCAYCKVLIVRHYLKRHVKSYTVLAAKEIQIRGKINHVSRSHTLTACVTDPTNVIFQLNVKEQIFDSMKGDNISLQSKKDLLIVYFGNSYLKKKTQKRRLKICL
;
A
#
# COMPACT_ATOMS: atom_id res chain seq x y z
N ASN A 1 4.02 -25.31 18.12
CA ASN A 1 5.08 -24.56 17.39
C ASN A 1 4.56 -23.19 17.01
N GLU A 2 4.68 -22.26 17.96
CA GLU A 2 4.21 -20.88 17.85
C GLU A 2 5.08 -20.13 16.84
N GLY A 3 4.56 -19.89 15.64
CA GLY A 3 5.19 -18.97 14.69
C GLY A 3 5.44 -17.65 15.41
N ASN A 4 6.70 -17.22 15.45
CA ASN A 4 7.14 -16.08 16.24
C ASN A 4 6.55 -14.79 15.64
N ASN A 5 5.29 -14.50 16.00
CA ASN A 5 4.50 -13.37 15.52
C ASN A 5 5.03 -12.08 16.16
N ASN A 6 6.18 -11.62 15.70
CA ASN A 6 6.79 -10.36 16.11
C ASN A 6 6.36 -9.23 15.17
N VAL A 7 6.28 -8.04 15.73
CA VAL A 7 6.00 -6.79 15.04
C VAL A 7 7.22 -5.90 15.23
N HIS A 8 7.75 -5.40 14.13
CA HIS A 8 8.78 -4.37 14.17
C HIS A 8 8.16 -3.05 14.60
N SER A 9 8.77 -2.37 15.58
CA SER A 9 8.37 -1.01 15.95
C SER A 9 9.10 0.01 15.08
N LYS A 10 8.37 0.90 14.41
CA LYS A 10 8.99 1.98 13.62
C LYS A 10 9.62 3.09 14.49
N PHE A 11 9.33 3.11 15.79
CA PHE A 11 9.77 4.17 16.70
C PHE A 11 11.08 3.84 17.43
N CYS A 12 11.43 2.57 17.55
CA CYS A 12 12.65 2.13 18.25
C CYS A 12 13.36 0.94 17.58
N SER A 13 12.88 0.52 16.41
CA SER A 13 13.44 -0.61 15.64
C SER A 13 13.52 -1.95 16.39
N GLU A 14 12.80 -2.09 17.52
CA GLU A 14 12.71 -3.34 18.28
C GLU A 14 11.65 -4.26 17.67
N ASP A 15 11.95 -5.56 17.65
CA ASP A 15 10.96 -6.60 17.33
C ASP A 15 10.23 -7.05 18.60
N ILE A 16 8.91 -6.79 18.64
CA ILE A 16 8.08 -7.05 19.81
C ILE A 16 7.03 -8.10 19.49
N ALA A 17 6.85 -9.07 20.39
CA ALA A 17 5.75 -10.02 20.28
C ALA A 17 4.40 -9.30 20.06
N THR A 18 3.63 -9.72 19.06
CA THR A 18 2.37 -9.07 18.64
C THR A 18 1.42 -8.81 19.82
N LYS A 19 1.34 -9.76 20.76
CA LYS A 19 0.50 -9.68 21.98
C LYS A 19 0.95 -8.57 22.95
N LYS A 20 2.23 -8.19 22.93
CA LYS A 20 2.84 -7.15 23.78
C LYS A 20 2.96 -5.80 23.08
N PHE A 21 2.72 -5.71 21.76
CA PHE A 21 2.98 -4.51 20.96
C PHE A 21 2.25 -3.26 21.47
N LEU A 22 0.94 -3.33 21.76
CA LEU A 22 0.20 -2.17 22.29
C LEU A 22 0.75 -1.71 23.64
N ARG A 23 1.14 -2.65 24.51
CA ARG A 23 1.73 -2.35 25.81
C ARG A 23 3.10 -1.69 25.66
N HIS A 24 3.90 -2.16 24.70
CA HIS A 24 5.17 -1.53 24.35
C HIS A 24 4.97 -0.08 23.90
N LEU A 25 4.03 0.18 22.98
CA LEU A 25 3.71 1.54 22.53
C LEU A 25 3.29 2.45 23.69
N ILE A 26 2.41 1.97 24.58
CA ILE A 26 1.96 2.76 25.74
C ILE A 26 3.12 3.09 26.71
N ARG A 27 4.12 2.21 26.83
CA ARG A 27 5.21 2.38 27.79
C ARG A 27 6.35 3.23 27.25
N LYS A 28 6.73 3.03 25.99
CA LYS A 28 7.90 3.69 25.38
C LYS A 28 7.56 4.84 24.43
N HIS A 29 6.37 4.81 23.82
CA HIS A 29 6.01 5.67 22.69
C HIS A 29 4.63 6.33 22.85
N LYS A 30 4.17 6.54 24.09
CA LYS A 30 2.85 7.13 24.38
C LYS A 30 2.69 8.53 23.78
N ASN A 31 3.80 9.26 23.64
CA ASN A 31 3.82 10.65 23.21
C ASN A 31 3.90 10.81 21.68
N GLU A 32 4.06 9.72 20.93
CA GLU A 32 3.98 9.74 19.47
C GLU A 32 2.53 10.01 19.04
N ASP A 33 2.32 10.92 18.10
CA ASP A 33 0.97 11.37 17.73
C ASP A 33 0.11 10.24 17.16
N GLU A 34 0.71 9.34 16.36
CA GLU A 34 0.01 8.15 15.88
C GLU A 34 -0.43 7.23 17.03
N VAL A 35 0.38 7.12 18.09
CA VAL A 35 0.03 6.32 19.26
C VAL A 35 -1.07 7.02 20.06
N LYS A 36 -0.97 8.33 20.30
CA LYS A 36 -2.04 9.11 20.95
C LYS A 36 -3.39 8.91 20.26
N ASN A 37 -3.43 9.08 18.93
CA ASN A 37 -4.63 8.89 18.10
C ASN A 37 -5.22 7.46 18.25
N ILE A 38 -4.38 6.44 18.38
CA ILE A 38 -4.84 5.06 18.65
C ILE A 38 -5.42 4.95 20.07
N LEU A 39 -4.83 5.63 21.05
CA LEU A 39 -5.22 5.56 22.46
C LEU A 39 -6.52 6.33 22.76
N GLU A 40 -6.87 7.35 21.97
CA GLU A 40 -8.15 8.07 22.02
C GLU A 40 -9.36 7.17 21.80
N PHE A 41 -9.22 6.13 20.96
CA PHE A 41 -10.29 5.17 20.78
C PHE A 41 -10.50 4.36 22.07
N PRO A 42 -11.77 4.04 22.43
CA PRO A 42 -12.07 3.23 23.61
C PRO A 42 -11.31 1.91 23.61
N LYS A 43 -10.92 1.45 24.80
CA LYS A 43 -10.25 0.15 24.99
C LYS A 43 -11.09 -0.95 24.33
N ASN A 44 -10.41 -1.89 23.66
CA ASN A 44 -11.01 -3.03 22.94
C ASN A 44 -11.96 -2.70 21.76
N SER A 45 -12.19 -1.43 21.45
CA SER A 45 -13.03 -1.05 20.31
C SER A 45 -12.50 -1.57 18.97
N LYS A 46 -13.41 -1.82 18.02
CA LYS A 46 -13.05 -2.22 16.65
C LYS A 46 -12.14 -1.19 15.98
N LYS A 47 -12.42 0.11 16.18
CA LYS A 47 -11.63 1.22 15.66
C LYS A 47 -10.19 1.19 16.19
N ARG A 48 -10.00 1.00 17.51
CA ARG A 48 -8.67 0.87 18.12
C ARG A 48 -7.87 -0.30 17.56
N ARG A 49 -8.51 -1.48 17.40
CA ARG A 49 -7.88 -2.66 16.81
C ARG A 49 -7.49 -2.43 15.34
N GLN A 50 -8.33 -1.75 14.58
CA GLN A 50 -8.05 -1.40 13.19
C GLN A 50 -6.89 -0.41 13.07
N ALA A 51 -6.88 0.65 13.88
CA ALA A 51 -5.80 1.63 13.90
C ALA A 51 -4.46 0.99 14.28
N LEU A 52 -4.45 0.09 15.27
CA LEU A 52 -3.26 -0.69 15.61
C LEU A 52 -2.81 -1.62 14.47
N SER A 53 -3.74 -2.23 13.72
CA SER A 53 -3.38 -3.04 12.56
C SER A 53 -2.78 -2.20 11.43
N LEU A 54 -3.28 -0.98 11.22
CA LEU A 54 -2.75 -0.05 10.22
C LEU A 54 -1.32 0.35 10.57
N LEU A 55 -1.06 0.70 11.83
CA LEU A 55 0.29 1.00 12.32
C LEU A 55 1.27 -0.16 12.05
N ARG A 56 0.84 -1.41 12.30
CA ARG A 56 1.67 -2.60 12.01
C ARG A 56 1.94 -2.78 10.52
N ASN A 57 0.90 -2.60 9.70
CA ASN A 57 1.03 -2.72 8.26
C ASN A 57 1.98 -1.65 7.70
N ASP A 58 1.94 -0.43 8.24
CA ASP A 58 2.83 0.66 7.87
C ASP A 58 4.29 0.29 8.14
N THR A 59 4.60 -0.23 9.33
CA THR A 59 5.98 -0.67 9.61
C THR A 59 6.43 -1.80 8.69
N ASN A 60 5.58 -2.82 8.47
CA ASN A 60 5.93 -3.93 7.58
C ASN A 60 6.09 -3.48 6.13
N PHE A 61 5.32 -2.50 5.70
CA PHE A 61 5.45 -1.90 4.37
C PHE A 61 6.78 -1.14 4.23
N ASN A 62 7.20 -0.36 5.23
CA ASN A 62 8.49 0.31 5.20
C ASN A 62 9.65 -0.69 5.09
N LEU A 63 9.59 -1.82 5.83
CA LEU A 63 10.55 -2.91 5.69
C LEU A 63 10.52 -3.54 4.29
N PHE A 64 9.33 -3.73 3.71
CA PHE A 64 9.19 -4.25 2.35
C PHE A 64 9.85 -3.36 1.30
N ILE A 65 9.72 -2.04 1.43
CA ILE A 65 10.39 -1.07 0.56
C ILE A 65 11.92 -1.19 0.65
N GLN A 66 12.44 -1.58 1.82
CA GLN A 66 13.86 -1.87 2.05
C GLN A 66 14.27 -3.29 1.62
N GLY A 67 13.37 -4.07 0.99
CA GLY A 67 13.63 -5.44 0.55
C GLY A 67 13.39 -6.52 1.61
N ILE A 68 12.91 -6.16 2.80
CA ILE A 68 12.62 -7.11 3.89
C ILE A 68 11.13 -7.47 3.90
N VAL A 69 10.81 -8.69 3.47
CA VAL A 69 9.41 -9.15 3.37
C VAL A 69 8.91 -9.74 4.70
N ARG A 70 7.96 -9.06 5.36
CA ARG A 70 7.30 -9.54 6.59
C ARG A 70 5.76 -9.59 6.45
N PRO A 71 5.22 -10.68 5.89
CA PRO A 71 3.80 -10.79 5.59
C PRO A 71 2.95 -11.05 6.84
N LYS A 72 1.69 -10.58 6.81
CA LYS A 72 0.77 -10.71 7.96
C LYS A 72 0.34 -12.17 8.21
N GLU A 73 0.32 -13.00 7.18
CA GLU A 73 -0.05 -14.41 7.27
C GLU A 73 1.13 -15.30 6.85
N GLN A 74 1.76 -15.94 7.82
CA GLN A 74 2.68 -17.07 7.61
C GLN A 74 1.92 -18.41 7.48
N ARG A 75 0.58 -18.38 7.40
CA ARG A 75 -0.27 -19.59 7.57
C ARG A 75 -0.20 -20.55 6.38
N PHE A 76 0.24 -20.10 5.22
CA PHE A 76 0.35 -20.95 4.04
C PHE A 76 1.75 -21.54 4.02
N LYS A 77 1.92 -22.71 4.65
CA LYS A 77 3.18 -23.48 4.63
C LYS A 77 3.59 -23.95 3.22
N ASN A 78 2.68 -23.83 2.25
CA ASN A 78 2.88 -24.24 0.87
C ASN A 78 3.09 -22.98 0.02
N PHE A 79 4.21 -22.30 0.22
CA PHE A 79 4.62 -21.26 -0.72
C PHE A 79 5.06 -21.93 -2.02
N VAL A 80 4.39 -21.59 -3.11
CA VAL A 80 4.99 -21.76 -4.43
C VAL A 80 6.14 -20.76 -4.51
N LYS A 81 7.29 -21.19 -5.01
CA LYS A 81 8.53 -20.40 -5.10
C LYS A 81 8.34 -19.06 -5.86
N ASP A 82 7.25 -18.94 -6.61
CA ASP A 82 6.89 -17.79 -7.46
C ASP A 82 5.80 -16.86 -6.88
N ASP A 83 5.30 -17.12 -5.65
CA ASP A 83 4.27 -16.28 -5.04
C ASP A 83 4.84 -14.93 -4.56
N GLU A 84 4.73 -13.91 -5.41
CA GLU A 84 5.14 -12.54 -5.11
C GLU A 84 4.21 -11.90 -4.05
N TYR A 85 4.80 -11.35 -2.99
CA TYR A 85 4.11 -10.52 -2.00
C TYR A 85 4.01 -9.09 -2.49
N ILE A 86 2.81 -8.52 -2.38
CA ILE A 86 2.54 -7.13 -2.77
C ILE A 86 1.76 -6.39 -1.68
N PRO A 87 1.96 -5.06 -1.53
CA PRO A 87 1.24 -4.26 -0.55
C PRO A 87 -0.17 -3.92 -1.02
N CYS A 88 -1.16 -4.01 -0.13
CA CYS A 88 -2.48 -3.45 -0.39
C CYS A 88 -2.41 -1.91 -0.44
N ALA A 89 -2.88 -1.29 -1.53
CA ALA A 89 -2.87 0.16 -1.69
C ALA A 89 -3.68 0.94 -0.63
N TYR A 90 -4.60 0.28 0.08
CA TYR A 90 -5.50 0.92 1.05
C TYR A 90 -5.07 0.80 2.51
N CYS A 91 -4.35 -0.27 2.84
CA CYS A 91 -4.01 -0.59 4.22
C CYS A 91 -2.57 -1.01 4.42
N LYS A 92 -1.79 -1.05 3.34
CA LYS A 92 -0.37 -1.42 3.29
C LYS A 92 -0.06 -2.83 3.79
N VAL A 93 -1.06 -3.69 4.01
CA VAL A 93 -0.80 -5.08 4.38
C VAL A 93 -0.06 -5.78 3.24
N LEU A 94 1.01 -6.49 3.56
CA LEU A 94 1.68 -7.37 2.60
C LEU A 94 0.90 -8.68 2.52
N ILE A 95 0.48 -9.02 1.30
CA ILE A 95 -0.33 -10.20 1.00
C ILE A 95 0.16 -10.83 -0.30
N VAL A 96 -0.04 -12.13 -0.45
CA VAL A 96 0.25 -12.82 -1.71
C VAL A 96 -0.62 -12.22 -2.82
N ARG A 97 0.02 -11.95 -3.97
CA ARG A 97 -0.57 -11.28 -5.13
C ARG A 97 -1.96 -11.78 -5.53
N HIS A 98 -2.15 -13.10 -5.62
CA HIS A 98 -3.44 -13.68 -6.04
C HIS A 98 -4.56 -13.49 -4.99
N TYR A 99 -4.23 -13.22 -3.73
CA TYR A 99 -5.20 -12.94 -2.66
C TYR A 99 -5.57 -11.47 -2.52
N LEU A 100 -4.86 -10.54 -3.16
CA LEU A 100 -5.08 -9.10 -2.99
C LEU A 100 -6.52 -8.70 -3.33
N LYS A 101 -7.10 -9.22 -4.42
CA LYS A 101 -8.48 -8.91 -4.82
C LYS A 101 -9.50 -9.30 -3.75
N ARG A 102 -9.35 -10.49 -3.17
CA ARG A 102 -10.23 -10.98 -2.10
C ARG A 102 -10.08 -10.12 -0.84
N HIS A 103 -8.85 -9.77 -0.49
CA HIS A 103 -8.56 -8.92 0.65
C HIS A 103 -9.21 -7.54 0.52
N VAL A 104 -9.06 -6.85 -0.62
CA VAL A 104 -9.65 -5.51 -0.82
C VAL A 104 -11.18 -5.55 -0.69
N LYS A 105 -11.83 -6.57 -1.26
CA LYS A 105 -13.29 -6.74 -1.12
C LYS A 105 -13.74 -6.88 0.34
N SER A 106 -13.00 -7.61 1.16
CA SER A 106 -13.35 -7.80 2.58
C SER A 106 -12.93 -6.66 3.49
N TYR A 107 -11.82 -5.98 3.17
CA TYR A 107 -11.21 -4.97 4.03
C TYR A 107 -11.94 -3.63 3.94
N THR A 108 -12.48 -3.32 2.77
CA THR A 108 -12.98 -1.98 2.48
C THR A 108 -14.45 -2.01 2.10
N VAL A 109 -15.32 -1.56 3.02
CA VAL A 109 -16.64 -0.98 2.66
C VAL A 109 -16.43 0.21 1.71
N LEU A 110 -15.28 0.89 1.80
CA LEU A 110 -14.88 2.01 0.93
C LEU A 110 -14.56 1.62 -0.52
N ALA A 111 -14.10 0.38 -0.76
CA ALA A 111 -13.81 -0.11 -2.11
C ALA A 111 -15.11 -0.27 -2.89
N ALA A 112 -16.22 -0.59 -2.21
CA ALA A 112 -17.53 -0.58 -2.84
C ALA A 112 -17.90 0.81 -3.39
N LYS A 113 -17.56 1.90 -2.67
CA LYS A 113 -17.79 3.28 -3.14
C LYS A 113 -16.84 3.68 -4.28
N GLU A 114 -15.56 3.33 -4.21
CA GLU A 114 -14.61 3.65 -5.30
C GLU A 114 -14.87 2.83 -6.58
N ILE A 115 -15.23 1.55 -6.45
CA ILE A 115 -15.55 0.66 -7.58
C ILE A 115 -16.81 1.17 -8.31
N GLN A 116 -17.78 1.71 -7.59
CA GLN A 116 -18.98 2.32 -8.17
C GLN A 116 -18.66 3.55 -9.04
N ILE A 117 -17.63 4.33 -8.70
CA ILE A 117 -17.30 5.59 -9.39
C ILE A 117 -16.35 5.38 -10.58
N ARG A 118 -15.38 4.45 -10.49
CA ARG A 118 -14.29 4.31 -11.48
C ARG A 118 -14.30 3.00 -12.29
N GLY A 119 -15.32 2.15 -12.13
CA GLY A 119 -15.43 0.87 -12.84
C GLY A 119 -14.50 -0.22 -12.31
N LYS A 120 -14.09 -1.16 -13.17
CA LYS A 120 -13.26 -2.33 -12.79
C LYS A 120 -11.83 -1.90 -12.45
N ILE A 121 -11.53 -1.80 -11.15
CA ILE A 121 -10.20 -1.42 -10.64
C ILE A 121 -9.22 -2.61 -10.69
N ASN A 122 -8.02 -2.40 -11.22
CA ASN A 122 -6.92 -3.35 -11.14
C ASN A 122 -6.13 -3.16 -9.82
N HIS A 123 -6.50 -3.92 -8.77
CA HIS A 123 -5.89 -3.78 -7.45
C HIS A 123 -4.37 -4.06 -7.43
N VAL A 124 -3.91 -4.99 -8.26
CA VAL A 124 -2.47 -5.28 -8.39
C VAL A 124 -1.76 -4.08 -9.01
N SER A 125 -2.34 -3.48 -10.05
CA SER A 125 -1.76 -2.29 -10.65
C SER A 125 -1.68 -1.13 -9.66
N ARG A 126 -2.70 -0.93 -8.81
CA ARG A 126 -2.66 0.04 -7.70
C ARG A 126 -1.58 -0.25 -6.67
N SER A 127 -1.37 -1.52 -6.34
CA SER A 127 -0.27 -1.94 -5.47
C SER A 127 1.09 -1.54 -6.06
N HIS A 128 1.28 -1.76 -7.37
CA HIS A 128 2.48 -1.31 -8.08
C HIS A 128 2.60 0.22 -8.09
N THR A 129 1.50 0.95 -8.27
CA THR A 129 1.48 2.42 -8.18
C THR A 129 1.94 2.91 -6.80
N LEU A 130 1.40 2.34 -5.71
CA LEU A 130 1.84 2.66 -4.35
C LEU A 130 3.34 2.41 -4.18
N THR A 131 3.81 1.25 -4.63
CA THR A 131 5.22 0.86 -4.53
C THR A 131 6.11 1.84 -5.29
N ALA A 132 5.77 2.15 -6.54
CA ALA A 132 6.54 3.07 -7.37
C ALA A 132 6.64 4.48 -6.75
N CYS A 133 5.52 5.04 -6.28
CA CYS A 133 5.51 6.34 -5.63
C CYS A 133 6.38 6.39 -4.37
N VAL A 134 6.35 5.34 -3.55
CA VAL A 134 7.11 5.31 -2.28
C VAL A 134 8.59 5.04 -2.51
N THR A 135 8.94 4.27 -3.56
CA THR A 135 10.34 4.03 -3.93
C THR A 135 10.98 5.20 -4.68
N ASP A 136 10.21 6.20 -5.10
CA ASP A 136 10.72 7.38 -5.79
C ASP A 136 11.17 8.45 -4.78
N PRO A 137 12.49 8.68 -4.61
CA PRO A 137 12.99 9.65 -3.65
C PRO A 137 12.68 11.10 -4.03
N THR A 138 12.32 11.36 -5.28
CA THR A 138 12.02 12.71 -5.78
C THR A 138 10.56 13.11 -5.60
N ASN A 139 9.69 12.15 -5.27
CA ASN A 139 8.24 12.32 -5.16
C ASN A 139 7.57 12.81 -6.47
N VAL A 140 8.25 12.70 -7.61
CA VAL A 140 7.76 13.11 -8.93
C VAL A 140 6.60 12.24 -9.36
N ILE A 141 6.72 10.92 -9.22
CA ILE A 141 5.69 9.97 -9.69
C ILE A 141 4.33 10.29 -9.03
N PHE A 142 4.36 10.65 -7.75
CA PHE A 142 3.15 11.00 -7.00
C PHE A 142 2.43 12.24 -7.57
N GLN A 143 3.20 13.22 -8.06
CA GLN A 143 2.72 14.53 -8.50
C GLN A 143 2.21 14.54 -9.95
N LEU A 144 2.59 13.57 -10.77
CA LEU A 144 2.24 13.58 -12.19
C LEU A 144 0.87 12.97 -12.47
N ASN A 145 0.15 13.57 -13.43
CA ASN A 145 -1.19 13.15 -13.85
C ASN A 145 -1.24 11.73 -14.42
N VAL A 146 -0.12 11.25 -14.96
CA VAL A 146 0.00 9.87 -15.48
C VAL A 146 -0.32 8.82 -14.40
N LYS A 147 0.00 9.10 -13.12
CA LYS A 147 -0.34 8.24 -11.98
C LYS A 147 -1.84 7.99 -11.87
N GLU A 148 -2.65 9.02 -11.99
CA GLU A 148 -4.10 8.93 -11.75
C GLU A 148 -4.87 8.49 -12.98
N GLN A 149 -4.38 8.84 -14.17
CA GLN A 149 -5.11 8.62 -15.43
C GLN A 149 -4.70 7.33 -16.13
N ILE A 150 -3.47 6.86 -15.93
CA ILE A 150 -2.91 5.74 -16.69
C ILE A 150 -2.54 4.56 -15.79
N PHE A 151 -1.90 4.80 -14.65
CA PHE A 151 -1.28 3.69 -13.93
C PHE A 151 -2.28 2.63 -13.48
N ASP A 152 -3.48 3.00 -13.06
CA ASP A 152 -4.51 2.05 -12.61
C ASP A 152 -5.04 1.16 -13.75
N SER A 153 -4.94 1.59 -15.02
CA SER A 153 -5.37 0.81 -16.18
C SER A 153 -4.27 -0.09 -16.74
N MET A 154 -3.01 0.13 -16.36
CA MET A 154 -1.89 -0.73 -16.75
C MET A 154 -2.10 -2.16 -16.23
N LYS A 155 -1.48 -3.11 -16.94
CA LYS A 155 -1.46 -4.51 -16.50
C LYS A 155 -0.75 -4.60 -15.15
N GLY A 156 -1.18 -5.55 -14.33
CA GLY A 156 -0.56 -5.74 -13.02
C GLY A 156 0.78 -6.46 -13.08
N ASP A 157 1.51 -6.54 -14.19
CA ASP A 157 2.73 -7.36 -14.32
C ASP A 157 4.01 -6.61 -13.89
N ASN A 158 5.11 -7.35 -13.80
CA ASN A 158 6.42 -6.79 -13.42
C ASN A 158 6.92 -5.77 -14.45
N ILE A 159 6.64 -5.96 -15.75
CA ILE A 159 6.98 -4.97 -16.79
C ILE A 159 6.33 -3.63 -16.46
N SER A 160 5.02 -3.64 -16.18
CA SER A 160 4.30 -2.43 -15.78
C SER A 160 4.79 -1.85 -14.46
N LEU A 161 5.26 -2.67 -13.51
CA LEU A 161 5.90 -2.20 -12.28
C LEU A 161 7.20 -1.44 -12.58
N GLN A 162 8.09 -2.02 -13.39
CA GLN A 162 9.36 -1.38 -13.75
C GLN A 162 9.12 -0.07 -14.52
N SER A 163 8.19 -0.07 -15.48
CA SER A 163 7.80 1.16 -16.20
C SER A 163 7.26 2.25 -15.29
N LYS A 164 6.54 1.90 -14.22
CA LYS A 164 6.05 2.88 -13.24
C LYS A 164 7.17 3.46 -12.37
N LYS A 165 8.25 2.71 -12.12
CA LYS A 165 9.40 3.16 -11.31
C LYS A 165 10.42 3.97 -12.11
N ASP A 166 10.42 3.83 -13.43
CA ASP A 166 11.34 4.54 -14.32
C ASP A 166 10.87 5.98 -14.56
N LEU A 167 11.62 6.95 -14.01
CA LEU A 167 11.27 8.37 -14.11
C LEU A 167 11.22 8.86 -15.57
N LEU A 168 12.08 8.38 -16.45
CA LEU A 168 12.10 8.80 -17.85
C LEU A 168 10.82 8.33 -18.58
N ILE A 169 10.43 7.07 -18.37
CA ILE A 169 9.17 6.52 -18.90
C ILE A 169 7.97 7.28 -18.33
N VAL A 170 7.96 7.54 -17.02
CA VAL A 170 6.90 8.29 -16.34
C VAL A 170 6.76 9.72 -16.90
N TYR A 171 7.87 10.45 -17.05
CA TYR A 171 7.87 11.79 -17.65
C TYR A 171 7.40 11.78 -19.10
N PHE A 172 7.89 10.84 -19.89
CA PHE A 172 7.48 10.67 -21.27
C PHE A 172 5.96 10.43 -21.39
N GLY A 173 5.43 9.48 -20.61
CA GLY A 173 4.00 9.19 -20.55
C GLY A 173 3.17 10.39 -20.14
N ASN A 174 3.62 11.16 -19.15
CA ASN A 174 2.96 12.38 -18.70
C ASN A 174 2.98 13.49 -19.77
N SER A 175 4.10 13.68 -20.48
CA SER A 175 4.22 14.61 -21.60
C SER A 175 3.27 14.24 -22.73
N TYR A 176 3.18 12.96 -23.07
CA TYR A 176 2.27 12.45 -24.09
C TYR A 176 0.80 12.66 -23.71
N LEU A 177 0.46 12.46 -22.43
CA LEU A 177 -0.88 12.73 -21.89
C LEU A 177 -1.25 14.21 -22.03
N LYS A 178 -0.35 15.14 -21.67
CA LYS A 178 -0.56 16.59 -21.82
C LYS A 178 -0.84 16.97 -23.28
N LYS A 179 -0.06 16.45 -24.23
CA LYS A 179 -0.24 16.70 -25.68
C LYS A 179 -1.61 16.22 -26.18
N LYS A 180 -2.05 15.02 -25.76
CA LYS A 180 -3.38 14.50 -26.13
C LYS A 180 -4.52 15.37 -25.61
N THR A 181 -4.44 15.83 -24.37
CA THR A 181 -5.45 16.71 -23.77
C THR A 181 -5.53 18.06 -24.48
N GLN A 182 -4.38 18.65 -24.84
CA GLN A 182 -4.32 19.89 -25.60
C GLN A 182 -4.95 19.74 -27.00
N LYS A 183 -4.62 18.66 -27.72
CA LYS A 183 -5.22 18.37 -29.04
C LYS A 183 -6.73 18.15 -28.98
N ARG A 184 -7.23 17.50 -27.92
CA ARG A 184 -8.68 17.33 -27.71
C ARG A 184 -9.38 18.67 -27.46
N ARG A 185 -8.79 19.55 -26.64
CA ARG A 185 -9.33 20.89 -26.37
C ARG A 185 -9.42 21.73 -27.64
N LEU A 186 -8.36 21.76 -28.46
CA LEU A 186 -8.35 22.50 -29.73
C LEU A 186 -9.41 22.02 -30.73
N LYS A 187 -9.77 20.73 -30.71
CA LYS A 187 -10.82 20.16 -31.57
C LYS A 187 -12.25 20.44 -31.10
N ILE A 188 -12.45 20.85 -29.85
CA ILE A 188 -13.79 21.15 -29.29
C ILE A 188 -14.14 22.64 -29.52
N CYS A 189 -13.13 23.48 -29.77
CA CYS A 189 -13.31 24.92 -30.03
C CYS A 189 -13.39 25.29 -31.51
N LEU A 190 -13.49 24.29 -32.41
CA LEU A 190 -13.72 24.43 -33.85
C LEU A 190 -15.06 23.77 -34.18
#